data_AF-A0A8J3V728-F1
#
_entry.id   AF-A0A8J3V728-F1
#
_cell.length_a   1.000
_cell.length_b   1.000
_cell.length_c   1.000
_cell.angle_alpha   90.00
_cell.angle_beta   90.00
_cell.angle_gamma   90.00
#
_symmetry.space_group_name_H-M   'P 1'
#
loop_
_entity.id
_entity.type
_entity.pdbx_description
1 polymer ?
#
loop_
_entity_poly.entity_id
_entity_poly.type
_entity_poly.pdbx_seq_one_letter_code
_entity_poly.pdbx_strand_id
1 'polypeptide(L)'
;MNAASAALAAELAALNDEQREAAQHLGNLAVLAGPGSGKTRTLVTKIGYLLAARQISPWRSIAAIAYARSAAREVTMRLRSLGITPGRQLVSSTLHSWCLGSILRPYGPLVGVPVPGPGSIIDEKSTEWASLFESCQDDLGIRPDKAEIVRARRVRAAGEEDEEVTHLFEFARLFDQRLLSAGLFDYDLMVSQSLRIVRENASVSKMIGARFPWMIVDEYQDLGPVLHALVLHLNEQENVQIAAFGDPDQTVMAFAGAHPPLPLGTGRSAGLSRGLSRH
;
A
#
# COMPACT_ATOMS: atom_id res chain seq x y z
N MET A 1 -14.75 14.69 29.20
CA MET A 1 -14.22 13.76 28.18
C MET A 1 -15.19 13.75 27.00
N ASN A 2 -14.72 14.01 25.78
CA ASN A 2 -15.61 14.05 24.61
C ASN A 2 -16.09 12.61 24.28
N ALA A 3 -17.31 12.42 23.78
CA ALA A 3 -17.91 11.08 23.60
C ALA A 3 -17.05 10.11 22.76
N ALA A 4 -16.33 10.63 21.76
CA ALA A 4 -15.36 9.87 20.95
C ALA A 4 -14.22 9.26 21.79
N SER A 5 -13.82 9.93 22.88
CA SER A 5 -12.79 9.43 23.80
C SER A 5 -13.29 8.28 24.66
N ALA A 6 -14.61 8.20 24.93
CA ALA A 6 -15.19 7.15 25.77
C ALA A 6 -15.41 5.85 24.99
N ALA A 7 -15.95 5.93 23.77
CA ALA A 7 -16.15 4.77 22.91
C ALA A 7 -14.81 4.10 22.53
N LEU A 8 -13.79 4.88 22.17
CA LEU A 8 -12.46 4.35 21.90
C LEU A 8 -11.81 3.73 23.13
N ALA A 9 -11.98 4.34 24.32
CA ALA A 9 -11.45 3.78 25.57
C ALA A 9 -12.11 2.44 25.92
N ALA A 10 -13.42 2.33 25.73
CA ALA A 10 -14.15 1.07 25.92
C ALA A 10 -13.69 0.00 24.92
N GLU A 11 -13.47 0.39 23.66
CA GLU A 11 -12.95 -0.53 22.64
C GLU A 11 -11.54 -1.03 22.98
N LEU A 12 -10.63 -0.15 23.41
CA LEU A 12 -9.29 -0.53 23.88
C LEU A 12 -9.33 -1.47 25.09
N ALA A 13 -10.26 -1.25 26.02
CA ALA A 13 -10.45 -2.12 27.18
C ALA A 13 -10.96 -3.51 26.78
N ALA A 14 -11.77 -3.59 25.73
CA ALA A 14 -12.36 -4.83 25.22
C ALA A 14 -11.45 -5.64 24.26
N LEU A 15 -10.27 -5.11 23.89
CA LEU A 15 -9.23 -5.86 23.19
C LEU A 15 -8.50 -6.78 24.17
N ASN A 16 -8.01 -7.93 23.69
CA ASN A 16 -7.04 -8.72 24.45
C ASN A 16 -5.70 -7.97 24.57
N ASP A 17 -4.77 -8.47 25.39
CA ASP A 17 -3.54 -7.74 25.68
C ASP A 17 -2.64 -7.56 24.43
N GLU A 18 -2.52 -8.57 23.58
CA GLU A 18 -1.73 -8.49 22.33
C GLU A 18 -2.33 -7.47 21.34
N GLN A 19 -3.66 -7.49 21.16
CA GLN A 19 -4.39 -6.55 20.31
C GLN A 19 -4.29 -5.12 20.87
N ARG A 20 -4.38 -4.95 22.19
CA ARG A 20 -4.27 -3.65 22.85
C ARG A 20 -2.86 -3.08 22.69
N GLU A 21 -1.82 -3.90 22.89
CA GLU A 21 -0.42 -3.51 22.65
C GLU A 21 -0.22 -3.08 21.20
N ALA A 22 -0.69 -3.87 20.23
CA ALA A 22 -0.61 -3.54 18.81
C ALA A 22 -1.33 -2.23 18.45
N ALA A 23 -2.53 -2.01 19.01
CA ALA A 23 -3.31 -0.80 18.79
C ALA A 23 -2.63 0.46 19.35
N GLN A 24 -1.93 0.34 20.49
CA GLN A 24 -1.27 1.45 21.17
C GLN A 24 0.19 1.68 20.76
N HIS A 25 0.80 0.74 20.04
CA HIS A 25 2.21 0.82 19.63
C HIS A 25 2.48 2.06 18.75
N LEU A 26 3.54 2.84 19.05
CA LEU A 26 3.85 4.12 18.39
C LEU A 26 5.02 4.07 17.40
N GLY A 27 5.51 2.89 17.03
CA GLY A 27 6.55 2.70 16.00
C GLY A 27 6.13 1.77 14.86
N ASN A 28 7.13 1.36 14.07
CA ASN A 28 6.98 0.30 13.07
C ASN A 28 6.45 -0.99 13.71
N LEU A 29 5.37 -1.54 13.15
CA LEU A 29 4.67 -2.70 13.67
C LEU A 29 4.31 -3.66 12.53
N ALA A 30 4.57 -4.95 12.74
CA ALA A 30 4.00 -6.03 11.94
C ALA A 30 3.11 -6.90 12.83
N VAL A 31 1.84 -7.05 12.42
CA VAL A 31 0.85 -7.90 13.08
C VAL A 31 0.57 -9.09 12.18
N LEU A 32 0.99 -10.26 12.64
CA LEU A 32 0.74 -11.54 11.99
C LEU A 32 -0.47 -12.19 12.63
N ALA A 33 -1.56 -12.33 11.89
CA ALA A 33 -2.84 -12.74 12.43
C ALA A 33 -3.67 -13.51 11.39
N GLY A 34 -4.02 -14.74 11.72
CA GLY A 34 -4.87 -15.58 10.86
C GLY A 34 -6.33 -15.14 10.82
N PRO A 35 -7.19 -15.83 10.06
CA PRO A 35 -8.58 -15.44 9.88
C PRO A 35 -9.36 -15.52 11.21
N GLY A 36 -10.18 -14.49 11.47
CA GLY A 36 -11.00 -14.39 12.69
C GLY A 36 -10.25 -13.91 13.94
N SER A 37 -8.97 -13.57 13.85
CA SER A 37 -8.12 -13.06 14.95
C SER A 37 -8.44 -11.65 15.44
N GLY A 38 -9.38 -10.94 14.80
CA GLY A 38 -9.67 -9.54 15.08
C GLY A 38 -8.67 -8.55 14.47
N LYS A 39 -7.96 -8.94 13.40
CA LYS A 39 -7.01 -8.08 12.65
C LYS A 39 -7.60 -6.71 12.30
N THR A 40 -8.76 -6.69 11.63
CA THR A 40 -9.46 -5.45 11.25
C THR A 40 -9.88 -4.62 12.46
N ARG A 41 -10.30 -5.27 13.56
CA ARG A 41 -10.66 -4.59 14.81
C ARG A 41 -9.45 -3.85 15.37
N THR A 42 -8.32 -4.55 15.49
CA THR A 42 -7.05 -4.00 15.97
C THR A 42 -6.54 -2.86 15.10
N LEU A 43 -6.59 -3.01 13.77
CA LEU A 43 -6.22 -1.99 12.79
C LEU A 43 -7.05 -0.70 12.96
N VAL A 44 -8.37 -0.83 13.08
CA VAL A 44 -9.27 0.32 13.27
C VAL A 44 -9.00 1.00 14.62
N THR A 45 -8.85 0.23 15.69
CA THR A 45 -8.54 0.78 17.02
C THR A 45 -7.21 1.50 17.02
N LYS A 46 -6.19 1.00 16.29
CA LYS A 46 -4.92 1.69 16.10
C LYS A 46 -5.09 3.05 15.42
N ILE A 47 -5.82 3.09 14.30
CA ILE A 47 -6.11 4.37 13.61
C ILE A 47 -6.83 5.32 14.57
N GLY A 48 -7.84 4.82 15.29
CA GLY A 48 -8.59 5.59 16.28
C GLY A 48 -7.68 6.15 17.38
N TYR A 49 -6.77 5.33 17.90
CA TYR A 49 -5.79 5.72 18.91
C TYR A 49 -4.85 6.81 18.41
N LEU A 50 -4.27 6.66 17.22
CA LEU A 50 -3.37 7.66 16.62
C LEU A 50 -4.07 9.01 16.42
N LEU A 51 -5.35 8.99 15.99
CA LEU A 51 -6.15 10.19 15.81
C LEU A 51 -6.55 10.84 17.15
N ALA A 52 -7.01 10.05 18.11
CA ALA A 52 -7.54 10.55 19.39
C ALA A 52 -6.43 11.02 20.34
N ALA A 53 -5.29 10.34 20.38
CA ALA A 53 -4.16 10.70 21.22
C ALA A 53 -3.38 11.93 20.71
N ARG A 54 -3.87 12.61 19.65
CA ARG A 54 -3.22 13.75 18.97
C ARG A 54 -1.77 13.47 18.57
N GLN A 55 -1.44 12.21 18.29
CA GLN A 55 -0.13 11.82 17.78
C GLN A 55 0.10 12.31 16.35
N ILE A 56 -0.97 12.79 15.69
CA ILE A 56 -0.93 13.30 14.33
C ILE A 56 -1.52 14.71 14.30
N SER A 57 -0.75 15.64 13.76
CA SER A 57 -1.18 17.01 13.51
C SER A 57 -2.45 17.04 12.64
N PRO A 58 -3.39 17.98 12.85
CA PRO A 58 -4.59 18.13 12.03
C PRO A 58 -4.34 18.29 10.52
N TRP A 59 -3.13 18.71 10.16
CA TRP A 59 -2.70 18.95 8.77
C TRP A 59 -2.05 17.73 8.12
N ARG A 60 -1.79 16.67 8.89
CA ARG A 60 -1.21 15.41 8.44
C ARG A 60 -2.29 14.34 8.36
N SER A 61 -2.04 13.33 7.53
CA SER A 61 -2.98 12.26 7.24
C SER A 61 -2.36 10.90 7.54
N ILE A 62 -3.14 9.96 8.06
CA ILE A 62 -2.82 8.54 8.02
C ILE A 62 -3.19 8.03 6.63
N ALA A 63 -2.30 7.29 5.97
CA ALA A 63 -2.67 6.48 4.81
C ALA A 63 -3.11 5.09 5.30
N ALA A 64 -4.40 4.78 5.22
CA ALA A 64 -4.92 3.43 5.47
C ALA A 64 -5.16 2.73 4.14
N ILE A 65 -4.32 1.76 3.83
CA ILE A 65 -4.31 1.04 2.56
C ILE A 65 -4.95 -0.32 2.77
N ALA A 66 -5.95 -0.64 1.96
CA ALA A 66 -6.58 -1.96 1.94
C ALA A 66 -6.55 -2.55 0.53
N TYR A 67 -6.65 -3.87 0.43
CA TYR A 67 -6.72 -4.54 -0.87
C TYR A 67 -7.99 -4.14 -1.65
N ALA A 68 -9.16 -4.12 -0.99
CA ALA A 68 -10.45 -3.85 -1.60
C ALA A 68 -11.05 -2.49 -1.19
N ARG A 69 -11.84 -1.89 -2.08
CA ARG A 69 -12.59 -0.65 -1.79
C ARG A 69 -13.61 -0.84 -0.66
N SER A 70 -14.19 -2.02 -0.51
CA SER A 70 -15.10 -2.37 0.59
C SER A 70 -14.38 -2.29 1.93
N ALA A 71 -13.21 -2.92 2.06
CA ALA A 71 -12.38 -2.88 3.28
C ALA A 71 -11.95 -1.45 3.64
N ALA A 72 -11.52 -0.65 2.65
CA ALA A 72 -11.19 0.75 2.89
C ALA A 72 -12.38 1.58 3.42
N ARG A 73 -13.59 1.33 2.90
CA ARG A 73 -14.83 1.96 3.40
C ARG A 73 -15.16 1.49 4.81
N GLU A 74 -14.98 0.20 5.07
CA GLU A 74 -15.23 -0.41 6.38
C GLU A 74 -14.39 0.23 7.49
N VAL A 75 -13.11 0.48 7.25
CA VAL A 75 -12.24 1.21 8.20
C VAL A 75 -12.87 2.54 8.59
N THR A 76 -13.35 3.32 7.62
CA THR A 76 -13.97 4.63 7.86
C THR A 76 -15.29 4.50 8.63
N MET A 77 -16.11 3.50 8.29
CA MET A 77 -17.39 3.25 8.97
C MET A 77 -17.19 2.84 10.43
N ARG A 78 -16.23 1.95 10.70
CA ARG A 78 -15.92 1.50 12.06
C ARG A 78 -15.31 2.62 12.93
N LEU A 79 -14.51 3.52 12.35
CA LEU A 79 -14.05 4.70 13.08
C LEU A 79 -15.23 5.62 13.48
N ARG A 80 -16.21 5.80 12.59
CA ARG A 80 -17.41 6.58 12.89
C ARG A 80 -18.24 5.96 14.00
N SER A 81 -18.36 4.63 14.07
CA SER A 81 -19.04 3.96 15.19
C SER A 81 -18.31 4.14 16.53
N LEU A 82 -17.00 4.41 16.51
CA LEU A 82 -16.22 4.83 17.68
C LEU A 82 -16.35 6.34 17.98
N GLY A 83 -17.22 7.07 17.26
CA GLY A 83 -17.39 8.52 17.38
C GLY A 83 -16.26 9.34 16.74
N ILE A 84 -15.38 8.70 15.94
CA ILE A 84 -14.23 9.35 15.32
C ILE A 84 -14.57 9.70 13.88
N THR A 85 -14.55 11.00 13.56
CA THR A 85 -14.71 11.50 12.19
C THR A 85 -13.38 12.11 11.73
N PRO A 86 -12.54 11.34 11.01
CA PRO A 86 -11.15 11.74 10.76
C PRO A 86 -10.98 12.93 9.79
N GLY A 87 -11.99 13.24 8.98
CA GLY A 87 -11.89 14.31 7.98
C GLY A 87 -10.68 14.12 7.06
N ARG A 88 -9.81 15.13 6.99
CA ARG A 88 -8.57 15.10 6.19
C ARG A 88 -7.43 14.31 6.84
N GLN A 89 -7.55 13.94 8.11
CA GLN A 89 -6.50 13.22 8.85
C GLN A 89 -6.45 11.72 8.51
N LEU A 90 -7.36 11.20 7.67
CA LEU A 90 -7.32 9.83 7.18
C LEU A 90 -7.57 9.82 5.67
N VAL A 91 -6.69 9.15 4.95
CA VAL A 91 -6.93 8.70 3.57
C VAL A 91 -7.06 7.19 3.61
N SER A 92 -8.29 6.70 3.67
CA SER A 92 -8.60 5.26 3.61
C SER A 92 -8.98 4.87 2.19
N SER A 93 -8.16 4.05 1.52
CA SER A 93 -8.38 3.72 0.12
C SER A 93 -7.69 2.42 -0.29
N THR A 94 -7.94 1.97 -1.52
CA THR A 94 -7.05 0.98 -2.13
C THR A 94 -5.71 1.60 -2.46
N LEU A 95 -4.70 0.74 -2.69
CA LEU A 95 -3.40 1.20 -3.17
C LEU A 95 -3.53 2.08 -4.42
N HIS A 96 -4.13 1.55 -5.48
CA HIS A 96 -4.20 2.27 -6.77
C HIS A 96 -4.84 3.65 -6.62
N SER A 97 -5.86 3.75 -5.76
CA SER A 97 -6.53 5.03 -5.45
C SER A 97 -5.61 5.98 -4.70
N TRP A 98 -4.80 5.47 -3.76
CA TRP A 98 -3.82 6.27 -3.03
C TRP A 98 -2.69 6.75 -3.94
N CYS A 99 -2.09 5.87 -4.75
CA CYS A 99 -1.08 6.23 -5.76
C CYS A 99 -1.60 7.34 -6.68
N LEU A 100 -2.82 7.19 -7.21
CA LEU A 100 -3.43 8.19 -8.09
C LEU A 100 -3.68 9.53 -7.40
N GLY A 101 -4.32 9.50 -6.22
CA GLY A 101 -4.81 10.70 -5.54
C GLY A 101 -3.78 11.41 -4.65
N SER A 102 -2.78 10.68 -4.16
CA SER A 102 -1.77 11.18 -3.21
C SER A 102 -0.40 11.39 -3.84
N ILE A 103 -0.10 10.77 -5.00
CA ILE A 103 1.21 10.86 -5.65
C ILE A 103 1.10 11.38 -7.08
N LEU A 104 0.47 10.61 -7.99
CA LEU A 104 0.45 10.92 -9.42
C LEU A 104 -0.19 12.27 -9.70
N ARG A 105 -1.46 12.46 -9.30
CA ARG A 105 -2.17 13.72 -9.62
C ARG A 105 -1.54 14.95 -8.97
N PRO A 106 -1.12 14.92 -7.68
CA PRO A 106 -0.52 16.09 -7.05
C PRO A 106 0.87 16.44 -7.58
N TYR A 107 1.69 15.45 -7.93
CA TYR A 107 3.12 15.67 -8.16
C TYR A 107 3.61 15.31 -9.56
N GLY A 108 2.93 14.41 -10.27
CA GLY A 108 3.29 14.02 -11.64
C GLY A 108 3.51 15.22 -12.57
N PRO A 109 2.58 16.20 -12.65
CA PRO A 109 2.77 17.39 -13.48
C PRO A 109 3.95 18.27 -13.05
N LEU A 110 4.34 18.25 -11.77
CA LEU A 110 5.46 19.04 -11.25
C LEU A 110 6.83 18.47 -11.64
N VAL A 111 6.89 17.16 -11.90
CA VAL A 111 8.13 16.43 -12.21
C VAL A 111 8.14 15.87 -13.63
N GLY A 112 7.20 16.30 -14.49
CA GLY A 112 7.11 15.86 -15.88
C GLY A 112 6.69 14.40 -16.07
N VAL A 113 6.07 13.78 -15.06
CA VAL A 113 5.52 12.43 -15.17
C VAL A 113 4.05 12.51 -15.61
N PRO A 114 3.66 11.84 -16.73
CA PRO A 114 2.28 11.83 -17.19
C PRO A 114 1.32 11.30 -16.13
N VAL A 115 0.07 11.81 -16.13
CA VAL A 115 -0.97 11.41 -15.18
C VAL A 115 -2.21 10.88 -15.91
N PRO A 116 -2.91 9.87 -15.36
CA PRO A 116 -4.15 9.39 -15.96
C PRO A 116 -5.24 10.48 -15.99
N GLY A 117 -5.76 10.73 -17.18
CA GLY A 117 -6.93 11.57 -17.42
C GLY A 117 -8.27 10.81 -17.25
N PRO A 118 -9.41 11.49 -17.45
CA PRO A 118 -10.70 10.82 -17.49
C PRO A 118 -10.75 9.76 -18.59
N GLY A 119 -11.13 8.53 -18.23
CA GLY A 119 -11.27 7.42 -19.19
C GLY A 119 -9.96 6.81 -19.69
N SER A 120 -8.80 7.25 -19.18
CA SER A 120 -7.50 6.76 -19.66
C SER A 120 -6.96 5.55 -18.90
N ILE A 121 -7.70 5.06 -17.89
CA ILE A 121 -7.30 3.89 -17.10
C ILE A 121 -7.96 2.66 -17.71
N ILE A 122 -7.14 1.74 -18.20
CA ILE A 122 -7.55 0.50 -18.86
C ILE A 122 -7.12 -0.71 -18.02
N ASP A 123 -7.76 -1.85 -18.27
CA ASP A 123 -7.38 -3.14 -17.66
C ASP A 123 -6.87 -4.14 -18.72
N GLU A 124 -6.30 -5.24 -18.26
CA GLU A 124 -5.72 -6.30 -19.11
C GLU A 124 -6.74 -7.00 -20.03
N LYS A 125 -8.05 -6.78 -19.79
CA LYS A 125 -9.15 -7.35 -20.58
C LYS A 125 -9.61 -6.40 -21.69
N SER A 126 -9.15 -5.15 -21.70
CA SER A 126 -9.48 -4.18 -22.73
C SER A 126 -8.82 -4.51 -24.08
N THR A 127 -9.50 -4.15 -25.16
CA THR A 127 -9.00 -4.33 -26.53
C THR A 127 -7.75 -3.47 -26.77
N GLU A 128 -7.71 -2.28 -26.20
CA GLU A 128 -6.59 -1.35 -26.28
C GLU A 128 -5.34 -1.94 -25.62
N TRP A 129 -5.48 -2.55 -24.45
CA TRP A 129 -4.37 -3.24 -23.78
C TRP A 129 -3.83 -4.36 -24.66
N ALA A 130 -4.73 -5.21 -25.19
CA ALA A 130 -4.35 -6.34 -26.04
C ALA A 130 -3.62 -5.88 -27.32
N SER A 131 -4.14 -4.85 -27.99
CA SER A 131 -3.53 -4.30 -29.20
C SER A 131 -2.15 -3.71 -28.96
N LEU A 132 -1.96 -2.97 -27.85
CA LEU A 132 -0.63 -2.45 -27.48
C LEU A 132 0.34 -3.57 -27.12
N PHE A 133 -0.15 -4.64 -26.51
CA PHE A 133 0.67 -5.80 -26.16
C PHE A 133 1.11 -6.57 -27.41
N GLU A 134 0.18 -6.94 -28.29
CA GLU A 134 0.44 -7.65 -29.56
C GLU A 134 1.43 -6.87 -30.43
N SER A 135 1.23 -5.56 -30.54
CA SER A 135 2.15 -4.73 -31.30
C SER A 135 3.56 -4.67 -30.70
N CYS A 136 3.75 -4.84 -29.38
CA CYS A 136 5.09 -4.98 -28.79
C CYS A 136 5.73 -6.31 -29.17
N GLN A 137 4.90 -7.36 -29.23
CA GLN A 137 5.35 -8.66 -29.66
C GLN A 137 5.84 -8.64 -31.12
N ASP A 138 5.17 -7.89 -31.99
CA ASP A 138 5.56 -7.75 -33.40
C ASP A 138 6.89 -7.04 -33.57
N ASP A 139 7.11 -5.92 -32.86
CA ASP A 139 8.38 -5.17 -32.94
C ASP A 139 9.57 -5.95 -32.39
N LEU A 140 9.38 -6.71 -31.30
CA LEU A 140 10.46 -7.44 -30.63
C LEU A 140 10.64 -8.86 -31.15
N GLY A 141 9.70 -9.38 -31.95
CA GLY A 141 9.74 -10.75 -32.46
C GLY A 141 9.62 -11.84 -31.39
N ILE A 142 9.21 -11.49 -30.17
CA ILE A 142 9.00 -12.41 -29.05
C ILE A 142 7.53 -12.42 -28.63
N ARG A 143 7.05 -13.56 -28.14
CA ARG A 143 5.65 -13.78 -27.77
C ARG A 143 5.52 -14.27 -26.31
N PRO A 144 5.88 -13.43 -25.31
CA PRO A 144 5.77 -13.80 -23.90
C PRO A 144 4.32 -13.85 -23.45
N ASP A 145 4.06 -14.58 -22.36
CA ASP A 145 2.77 -14.60 -21.71
C ASP A 145 2.50 -13.27 -20.99
N LYS A 146 1.22 -12.87 -20.92
CA LYS A 146 0.82 -11.63 -20.22
C LYS A 146 1.31 -11.61 -18.77
N ALA A 147 1.20 -12.75 -18.07
CA ALA A 147 1.60 -12.88 -16.69
C ALA A 147 3.11 -12.67 -16.49
N GLU A 148 3.94 -13.15 -17.42
CA GLU A 148 5.39 -12.96 -17.39
C GLU A 148 5.74 -11.47 -17.51
N ILE A 149 5.08 -10.75 -18.43
CA ILE A 149 5.30 -9.31 -18.59
C ILE A 149 4.79 -8.51 -17.42
N VAL A 150 3.64 -8.85 -16.84
CA VAL A 150 3.16 -8.20 -15.60
C VAL A 150 4.16 -8.39 -14.46
N ARG A 151 4.70 -9.61 -14.28
CA ARG A 151 5.74 -9.89 -13.29
C ARG A 151 7.02 -9.09 -13.59
N ALA A 152 7.50 -9.13 -14.83
CA ALA A 152 8.71 -8.42 -15.26
C ALA A 152 8.61 -6.91 -15.03
N ARG A 153 7.45 -6.30 -15.33
CA ARG A 153 7.16 -4.89 -15.06
C ARG A 153 7.29 -4.56 -13.57
N ARG A 154 6.75 -5.42 -12.70
CA ARG A 154 6.78 -5.23 -11.24
C ARG A 154 8.19 -5.36 -10.67
N VAL A 155 8.92 -6.41 -11.04
CA VAL A 155 10.32 -6.66 -10.61
C VAL A 155 11.22 -5.50 -11.05
N ARG A 156 11.14 -5.12 -12.34
CA ARG A 156 11.87 -3.99 -12.90
C ARG A 156 11.58 -2.67 -12.16
N ALA A 157 10.32 -2.37 -11.89
CA ALA A 157 9.94 -1.14 -11.19
C ALA A 157 10.41 -1.13 -9.72
N ALA A 158 10.42 -2.29 -9.06
CA ALA A 158 10.96 -2.44 -7.71
C ALA A 158 12.48 -2.23 -7.64
N GLY A 159 13.19 -2.30 -8.79
CA GLY A 159 14.65 -2.18 -8.86
C GLY A 159 15.35 -3.50 -8.55
N GLU A 160 14.64 -4.62 -8.70
CA GLU A 160 15.22 -5.96 -8.63
C GLU A 160 15.83 -6.28 -10.00
N GLU A 161 17.12 -6.59 -10.03
CA GLU A 161 17.83 -7.03 -11.23
C GLU A 161 17.76 -8.56 -11.32
N ASP A 162 17.41 -9.06 -12.50
CA ASP A 162 17.38 -10.49 -12.80
C ASP A 162 17.88 -10.68 -14.24
N GLU A 163 19.11 -11.19 -14.38
CA GLU A 163 19.81 -11.34 -15.65
C GLU A 163 19.09 -12.35 -16.57
N GLU A 164 18.39 -13.35 -16.01
CA GLU A 164 17.72 -14.41 -16.79
C GLU A 164 16.49 -13.88 -17.56
N VAL A 165 15.87 -12.80 -17.08
CA VAL A 165 14.66 -12.19 -17.67
C VAL A 165 14.93 -10.86 -18.38
N THR A 166 16.18 -10.58 -18.75
CA THR A 166 16.58 -9.32 -19.41
C THR A 166 15.73 -8.98 -20.64
N HIS A 167 15.42 -9.97 -21.48
CA HIS A 167 14.58 -9.78 -22.68
C HIS A 167 13.11 -9.43 -22.32
N LEU A 168 12.59 -9.93 -21.19
CA LEU A 168 11.27 -9.55 -20.68
C LEU A 168 11.25 -8.13 -20.13
N PHE A 169 12.38 -7.64 -19.57
CA PHE A 169 12.50 -6.23 -19.16
C PHE A 169 12.49 -5.27 -20.33
N GLU A 170 13.10 -5.64 -21.46
CA GLU A 170 13.01 -4.84 -22.68
C GLU A 170 11.57 -4.76 -23.18
N PHE A 171 10.85 -5.88 -23.21
CA PHE A 171 9.43 -5.91 -23.54
C PHE A 171 8.61 -5.05 -22.58
N ALA A 172 8.79 -5.23 -21.27
CA ALA A 172 8.12 -4.46 -20.23
C ALA A 172 8.33 -2.94 -20.41
N ARG A 173 9.56 -2.52 -20.72
CA ARG A 173 9.90 -1.12 -20.98
C ARG A 173 9.19 -0.58 -22.22
N LEU A 174 9.21 -1.34 -23.31
CA LEU A 174 8.52 -0.95 -24.55
C LEU A 174 7.01 -0.83 -24.32
N PHE A 175 6.41 -1.80 -23.63
CA PHE A 175 4.99 -1.81 -23.33
C PHE A 175 4.57 -0.61 -22.47
N ASP A 176 5.33 -0.30 -21.41
CA ASP A 176 5.10 0.90 -20.59
C ASP A 176 5.21 2.19 -21.42
N GLN A 177 6.18 2.28 -22.33
CA GLN A 177 6.33 3.43 -23.24
C GLN A 177 5.14 3.58 -24.17
N ARG A 178 4.59 2.49 -24.68
CA ARG A 178 3.42 2.53 -25.57
C ARG A 178 2.15 2.93 -24.84
N LEU A 179 1.93 2.41 -23.64
CA LEU A 179 0.85 2.86 -22.76
C LEU A 179 0.93 4.38 -22.58
N LEU A 180 2.09 4.89 -22.17
CA LEU A 180 2.30 6.34 -21.98
C LEU A 180 2.11 7.15 -23.27
N SER A 181 2.62 6.66 -24.41
CA SER A 181 2.51 7.35 -25.70
C SER A 181 1.08 7.40 -26.21
N ALA A 182 0.27 6.38 -25.90
CA ALA A 182 -1.17 6.37 -26.16
C ALA A 182 -1.97 7.20 -25.14
N GLY A 183 -1.33 7.78 -24.13
CA GLY A 183 -2.00 8.46 -23.02
C GLY A 183 -2.79 7.53 -22.10
N LEU A 184 -2.51 6.22 -22.16
CA LEU A 184 -3.20 5.16 -21.42
C LEU A 184 -2.41 4.73 -20.19
N PHE A 185 -3.13 4.25 -19.19
CA PHE A 185 -2.56 3.72 -17.96
C PHE A 185 -3.26 2.44 -17.57
N ASP A 186 -2.49 1.44 -17.18
CA ASP A 186 -3.01 0.33 -16.39
C ASP A 186 -2.60 0.47 -14.92
N TYR A 187 -3.11 -0.43 -14.09
CA TYR A 187 -2.89 -0.42 -12.66
C TYR A 187 -1.40 -0.57 -12.28
N ASP A 188 -0.65 -1.41 -12.99
CA ASP A 188 0.77 -1.63 -12.76
C ASP A 188 1.62 -0.40 -13.14
N LEU A 189 1.29 0.26 -14.25
CA LEU A 189 1.95 1.51 -14.64
C LEU A 189 1.71 2.61 -13.61
N MET A 190 0.48 2.72 -13.08
CA MET A 190 0.16 3.72 -12.05
C MET A 190 1.02 3.56 -10.79
N VAL A 191 1.20 2.33 -10.31
CA VAL A 191 2.01 2.07 -9.12
C VAL A 191 3.50 2.27 -9.42
N SER A 192 3.96 1.82 -10.59
CA SER A 192 5.36 1.98 -11.02
C SER A 192 5.76 3.45 -11.20
N GLN A 193 4.90 4.26 -11.83
CA GLN A 193 5.14 5.70 -11.97
C GLN A 193 5.09 6.41 -10.60
N SER A 194 4.23 5.97 -9.69
CA SER A 194 4.22 6.51 -8.32
C SER A 194 5.53 6.24 -7.60
N LEU A 195 6.04 5.01 -7.65
CA LEU A 195 7.32 4.65 -7.05
C LEU A 195 8.47 5.45 -7.67
N ARG A 196 8.47 5.59 -9.00
CA ARG A 196 9.44 6.39 -9.73
C ARG A 196 9.46 7.85 -9.26
N ILE A 197 8.29 8.48 -9.16
CA ILE A 197 8.18 9.87 -8.66
C ILE A 197 8.83 10.00 -7.28
N VAL A 198 8.50 9.07 -6.37
CA VAL A 198 9.00 9.14 -5.00
C VAL A 198 10.52 8.90 -4.92
N ARG A 199 11.04 7.89 -5.65
CA ARG A 199 12.47 7.55 -5.65
C ARG A 199 13.35 8.60 -6.35
N GLU A 200 12.91 9.12 -7.49
CA GLU A 200 13.73 10.03 -8.31
C GLU A 200 13.63 11.50 -7.85
N ASN A 201 12.64 11.85 -7.01
CA ASN A 201 12.40 13.24 -6.61
C ASN A 201 12.35 13.40 -5.09
N ALA A 202 13.50 13.66 -4.47
CA ALA A 202 13.65 13.79 -3.02
C ALA A 202 12.71 14.84 -2.40
N SER A 203 12.44 15.96 -3.07
CA SER A 203 11.50 16.97 -2.56
C SER A 203 10.06 16.45 -2.50
N VAL A 204 9.65 15.65 -3.49
CA VAL A 204 8.32 15.03 -3.51
C VAL A 204 8.22 13.96 -2.43
N SER A 205 9.27 13.13 -2.25
CA SER A 205 9.33 12.14 -1.17
C SER A 205 9.14 12.78 0.20
N LYS A 206 9.90 13.85 0.50
CA LYS A 206 9.76 14.66 1.72
C LYS A 206 8.36 15.21 1.93
N MET A 207 7.74 15.74 0.88
CA MET A 207 6.37 16.26 0.95
C MET A 207 5.35 15.15 1.24
N ILE A 208 5.52 13.97 0.66
CA ILE A 208 4.68 12.80 0.93
C ILE A 208 4.87 12.34 2.37
N GLY A 209 6.11 12.13 2.84
CA GLY A 209 6.37 11.71 4.21
C GLY A 209 5.90 12.72 5.27
N ALA A 210 6.09 14.02 4.99
CA ALA A 210 5.57 15.08 5.86
C ALA A 210 4.03 15.10 5.93
N ARG A 211 3.36 14.77 4.83
CA ARG A 211 1.89 14.65 4.78
C ARG A 211 1.40 13.37 5.44
N PHE A 212 2.10 12.25 5.23
CA PHE A 212 1.71 10.92 5.68
C PHE A 212 2.73 10.35 6.67
N PRO A 213 2.74 10.78 7.94
CA PRO A 213 3.66 10.26 8.94
C PRO A 213 3.38 8.80 9.33
N TRP A 214 2.22 8.26 8.93
CA TRP A 214 1.81 6.87 9.17
C TRP A 214 1.22 6.25 7.91
N MET A 215 1.66 5.04 7.59
CA MET A 215 0.99 4.15 6.65
C MET A 215 0.55 2.87 7.39
N ILE A 216 -0.73 2.57 7.30
CA ILE A 216 -1.35 1.40 7.89
C ILE A 216 -1.87 0.55 6.75
N VAL A 217 -1.35 -0.67 6.61
CA VAL A 217 -1.57 -1.51 5.45
C VAL A 217 -2.23 -2.81 5.91
N ASP A 218 -3.43 -3.05 5.41
CA ASP A 218 -4.15 -4.30 5.55
C ASP A 218 -3.80 -5.27 4.42
N GLU A 219 -3.89 -6.57 4.69
CA GLU A 219 -3.44 -7.66 3.82
C GLU A 219 -2.05 -7.41 3.22
N TYR A 220 -1.07 -7.16 4.09
CA TYR A 220 0.30 -6.84 3.65
C TYR A 220 0.92 -7.95 2.78
N GLN A 221 0.53 -9.22 2.95
CA GLN A 221 1.01 -10.30 2.09
C GLN A 221 0.55 -10.19 0.63
N ASP A 222 -0.52 -9.42 0.36
CA ASP A 222 -1.02 -9.17 -0.98
C ASP A 222 -0.36 -7.93 -1.63
N LEU A 223 0.63 -7.31 -0.96
CA LEU A 223 1.45 -6.28 -1.58
C LEU A 223 2.31 -6.89 -2.69
N GLY A 224 2.19 -6.33 -3.90
CA GLY A 224 3.19 -6.54 -4.93
C GLY A 224 4.54 -5.87 -4.58
N PRO A 225 5.65 -6.30 -5.21
CA PRO A 225 7.00 -5.83 -4.89
C PRO A 225 7.18 -4.32 -5.09
N VAL A 226 6.52 -3.74 -6.10
CA VAL A 226 6.55 -2.28 -6.35
C VAL A 226 5.99 -1.49 -5.16
N LEU A 227 4.91 -1.99 -4.54
CA LEU A 227 4.34 -1.30 -3.39
C LEU A 227 5.17 -1.55 -2.13
N HIS A 228 5.69 -2.75 -1.94
CA HIS A 228 6.63 -3.01 -0.86
C HIS A 228 7.82 -2.03 -0.91
N ALA A 229 8.41 -1.88 -2.10
CA ALA A 229 9.46 -0.90 -2.37
C ALA A 229 9.05 0.56 -2.07
N LEU A 230 7.80 0.95 -2.38
CA LEU A 230 7.29 2.29 -2.08
C LEU A 230 7.13 2.52 -0.57
N VAL A 231 6.60 1.53 0.15
CA VAL A 231 6.42 1.58 1.61
C VAL A 231 7.78 1.66 2.31
N LEU A 232 8.73 0.82 1.91
CA LEU A 232 10.10 0.82 2.46
C LEU A 232 10.80 2.15 2.20
N HIS A 233 10.73 2.68 0.98
CA HIS A 233 11.37 3.96 0.67
C HIS A 233 10.85 5.09 1.57
N LEU A 234 9.53 5.17 1.78
CA LEU A 234 8.95 6.20 2.66
C LEU A 234 9.32 5.98 4.14
N ASN A 235 9.45 4.73 4.59
CA ASN A 235 9.91 4.43 5.94
C ASN A 235 11.37 4.86 6.15
N GLU A 236 12.25 4.43 5.26
CA GLU A 236 13.71 4.61 5.38
C GLU A 236 14.15 6.04 5.11
N GLN A 237 13.60 6.69 4.08
CA GLN A 237 14.04 8.01 3.66
C GLN A 237 13.31 9.13 4.40
N GLU A 238 12.05 8.90 4.76
CA GLU A 238 11.16 9.96 5.27
C GLU A 238 10.61 9.69 6.68
N ASN A 239 11.07 8.63 7.34
CA ASN A 239 10.68 8.23 8.70
C ASN A 239 9.17 7.98 8.88
N VAL A 240 8.48 7.61 7.79
CA VAL A 240 7.05 7.29 7.82
C VAL A 240 6.83 6.00 8.58
N GLN A 241 6.09 6.03 9.70
CA GLN A 241 5.85 4.84 10.51
C GLN A 241 4.90 3.86 9.83
N ILE A 242 5.22 2.58 9.86
CA ILE A 242 4.45 1.52 9.18
C ILE A 242 3.74 0.63 10.17
N ALA A 243 2.46 0.34 9.94
CA ALA A 243 1.76 -0.75 10.59
C ALA A 243 1.22 -1.73 9.54
N ALA A 244 1.87 -2.88 9.42
CA ALA A 244 1.51 -3.94 8.49
C ALA A 244 0.65 -4.99 9.18
N PHE A 245 -0.47 -5.36 8.58
CA PHE A 245 -1.38 -6.40 9.06
C PHE A 245 -1.50 -7.48 7.99
N GLY A 246 -1.15 -8.71 8.32
CA GLY A 246 -1.18 -9.80 7.35
C GLY A 246 -1.38 -11.17 7.98
N ASP A 247 -1.67 -12.14 7.14
CA ASP A 247 -1.85 -13.54 7.51
C ASP A 247 -0.65 -14.37 7.02
N PRO A 248 0.16 -14.96 7.93
CA PRO A 248 1.31 -15.76 7.53
C PRO A 248 0.93 -17.06 6.81
N ASP A 249 -0.28 -17.60 7.02
CA ASP A 249 -0.72 -18.85 6.41
C ASP A 249 -1.28 -18.65 4.98
N GLN A 250 -1.58 -17.41 4.59
CA GLN A 250 -2.09 -17.05 3.26
C GLN A 250 -1.03 -16.45 2.33
N THR A 251 0.25 -16.59 2.68
CA THR A 251 1.34 -16.09 1.85
C THR A 251 1.48 -16.94 0.58
N VAL A 252 1.02 -16.44 -0.57
CA VAL A 252 1.29 -17.02 -1.90
C VAL A 252 2.76 -16.78 -2.31
N MET A 253 3.35 -15.69 -1.83
CA MET A 253 4.79 -15.50 -1.79
C MET A 253 5.27 -16.05 -0.45
N ALA A 254 5.72 -17.30 -0.43
CA ALA A 254 6.47 -17.78 0.71
C ALA A 254 7.49 -16.70 1.10
N PHE A 255 7.61 -16.41 2.39
CA PHE A 255 8.76 -15.68 2.97
C PHE A 255 10.14 -16.30 2.60
N ALA A 256 10.14 -17.34 1.76
CA ALA A 256 11.27 -17.95 1.08
C ALA A 256 11.56 -17.22 -0.24
N GLY A 257 12.41 -16.20 -0.21
CA GLY A 257 13.17 -15.79 -1.40
C GLY A 257 13.15 -14.32 -1.81
N ALA A 258 13.05 -13.36 -0.88
CA ALA A 258 13.58 -12.00 -1.04
C ALA A 258 13.72 -11.36 0.34
N HIS A 259 14.85 -10.74 0.62
CA HIS A 259 15.26 -10.13 1.90
C HIS A 259 14.31 -9.03 2.43
N PRO A 260 14.54 -8.55 3.67
CA PRO A 260 14.21 -9.14 4.97
C PRO A 260 12.73 -8.85 5.37
N PRO A 261 12.21 -9.34 6.52
CA PRO A 261 11.11 -8.63 7.18
C PRO A 261 11.51 -7.15 7.24
N LEU A 262 10.56 -6.21 7.03
CA LEU A 262 10.70 -4.76 7.29
C LEU A 262 11.90 -4.52 8.20
N PRO A 263 12.94 -3.72 7.85
CA PRO A 263 14.07 -3.53 8.75
C PRO A 263 13.52 -3.11 10.11
N LEU A 264 13.42 -4.09 11.02
CA LEU A 264 12.91 -3.92 12.37
C LEU A 264 14.09 -3.29 13.12
N GLY A 265 14.37 -2.03 12.78
CA GLY A 265 15.14 -1.16 13.64
C GLY A 265 14.35 -1.07 14.93
N THR A 266 14.71 -1.88 15.93
CA THR A 266 14.12 -1.92 17.28
C THR A 266 12.60 -2.20 17.38
N GLY A 267 11.89 -2.46 16.27
CA GLY A 267 10.45 -2.74 16.24
C GLY A 267 10.11 -4.19 16.58
N ARG A 268 9.11 -4.40 17.45
CA ARG A 268 8.65 -5.73 17.89
C ARG A 268 7.70 -6.34 16.85
N SER A 269 7.82 -7.65 16.61
CA SER A 269 6.79 -8.47 15.96
C SER A 269 5.78 -8.94 17.01
N ALA A 270 4.48 -8.64 16.85
CA ALA A 270 3.42 -9.16 17.71
C ALA A 270 2.59 -10.20 16.94
N GLY A 271 2.65 -11.47 17.36
CA GLY A 271 1.75 -12.51 16.87
C GLY A 271 0.43 -12.45 17.62
N LEU A 272 -0.70 -12.36 16.90
CA LEU A 272 -2.02 -12.46 17.52
C LEU A 272 -2.43 -13.93 17.61
N SER A 273 -2.42 -14.51 18.80
CA SER A 273 -2.84 -15.88 19.03
C SER A 273 -4.37 -15.98 19.22
N ARG A 274 -4.98 -17.10 18.78
CA ARG A 274 -6.42 -17.35 18.94
C ARG A 274 -6.75 -17.52 20.43
N GLY A 275 -7.36 -16.51 21.03
CA GLY A 275 -8.05 -16.63 22.31
C GLY A 275 -9.31 -17.48 22.17
N LEU A 276 -9.18 -18.80 22.34
CA LEU A 276 -10.31 -19.70 22.58
C LEU A 276 -10.76 -19.51 24.04
N SER A 277 -11.69 -18.60 24.28
CA SER A 277 -12.48 -18.63 25.52
C SER A 277 -13.58 -19.67 25.36
N ARG A 278 -13.32 -20.88 25.86
CA ARG A 278 -14.38 -21.78 26.34
C ARG A 278 -14.82 -21.27 27.71
N HIS A 279 -16.05 -20.78 27.82
CA HIS A 279 -16.93 -20.97 28.98
C HIS A 279 -18.37 -20.86 28.51
#